data_AF-A0A167VX87-F1
#
_entry.id   AF-A0A167VX87-F1
#
_cell.length_a   1.000
_cell.length_b   1.000
_cell.length_c   1.000
_cell.angle_alpha   90.00
_cell.angle_beta   90.00
_cell.angle_gamma   90.00
#
_symmetry.space_group_name_H-M   'P 1'
#
loop_
_entity.id
_entity.type
_entity.pdbx_description
1 polymer ?
#
loop_
_entity_poly.entity_id
_entity_poly.type
_entity_poly.pdbx_seq_one_letter_code
_entity_poly.pdbx_strand_id
1 'polypeptide(L)'
;MAQLMSALIGVLNETLKESAIAFYKLNKAYSTLEKIMQMEENYLLKNKKKNRAAAAASKKSAENLASRTSSLSLTESTTSTPKQLINDDPESDVFKGAFDIFTHSGANLCFGALMLFLSIVPPTFQTLLSIVGFRGDRERGLRMLWQASKFDNLLGAIAGLALLDYYNAIIRSAIIIPDLSGDHEKDVSTYPVDRLHKLLKDMRTRFSKSQLWLLEGSRMLAFDRRLDLALDSLTNCGTSPLKQVEALRMFELSFDSMYSHQYELCAESFIKCIDLNSWSQALYVYNAASCYLVLYRKAGNDKAAAEKWAKKATDLYNKVPDYAGKKKFLASQLPFDVYVLRKVNKFQERARRMGVPLVDAVGVDPVEEMIFLWNGPLRMDAAQLEDSWANLAWSEEGEVNSKRWAKESADEKALMAICRAGILREQRKHEEAKKLLTEQILNRPEPTKDPYHENWVKPIAHFEMANNAWMQRSEYRPFDPTEEVEGEKKAVDETTTTAAAATAATTKTSTTASSAASSVRGSINGGGKKASEADRRYIAEAKEHIDKLAKWHAYELHARFGMKVTMAQTTIQRWQNAHPY
;
A
#
# COMPACT_ATOMS: atom_id res chain seq x y z
N MET A 1 10.50 -7.58 23.35
CA MET A 1 9.96 -6.35 22.74
C MET A 1 10.93 -5.18 22.75
N ALA A 2 11.40 -4.67 23.90
CA ALA A 2 12.28 -3.49 23.97
C ALA A 2 13.59 -3.62 23.15
N GLN A 3 14.25 -4.77 23.17
CA GLN A 3 15.44 -5.03 22.36
C GLN A 3 15.15 -5.00 20.85
N LEU A 4 14.00 -5.55 20.44
CA LEU A 4 13.55 -5.53 19.05
C LEU A 4 13.25 -4.11 18.58
N MET A 5 12.52 -3.32 19.38
CA MET A 5 12.24 -1.91 19.07
C MET A 5 13.52 -1.08 19.00
N SER A 6 14.45 -1.27 19.94
CA SER A 6 15.75 -0.59 19.92
C SER A 6 16.58 -0.99 18.69
N ALA A 7 16.51 -2.23 18.25
CA ALA A 7 17.18 -2.69 17.04
C ALA A 7 16.53 -2.09 15.79
N LEU A 8 15.20 -2.09 15.67
CA LEU A 8 14.49 -1.51 14.53
C LEU A 8 14.76 0.00 14.41
N ILE A 9 14.66 0.74 15.52
CA ILE A 9 14.98 2.18 15.56
C ILE A 9 16.45 2.41 15.20
N GLY A 10 17.36 1.57 15.71
CA GLY A 10 18.78 1.68 15.41
C GLY A 10 19.14 1.42 13.95
N VAL A 11 18.40 0.56 13.24
CA VAL A 11 18.58 0.32 11.79
C VAL A 11 18.13 1.54 10.98
N LEU A 12 17.15 2.29 11.48
CA LEU A 12 16.66 3.52 10.86
C LEU A 12 17.50 4.76 11.22
N ASN A 13 18.63 4.57 11.91
CA ASN A 13 19.44 5.67 12.41
C ASN A 13 20.37 6.24 11.33
N GLU A 14 20.84 7.47 11.55
CA GLU A 14 21.49 8.28 10.51
C GLU A 14 22.92 7.81 10.20
N THR A 15 23.52 6.97 11.06
CA THR A 15 24.92 6.53 10.95
C THR A 15 25.08 5.02 10.68
N LEU A 16 26.12 4.67 9.91
CA LEU A 16 26.49 3.28 9.62
C LEU A 16 26.87 2.48 10.87
N LYS A 17 27.54 3.14 11.83
CA LYS A 17 27.96 2.51 13.09
C LYS A 17 26.76 2.06 13.92
N GLU A 18 25.78 2.94 14.09
CA GLU A 18 24.56 2.61 14.84
C GLU A 18 23.74 1.56 14.13
N SER A 19 23.68 1.61 12.80
CA SER A 19 23.04 0.59 11.98
C SER A 19 23.69 -0.78 12.17
N ALA A 20 25.02 -0.87 12.19
CA ALA A 20 25.74 -2.12 12.47
C ALA A 20 25.45 -2.68 13.87
N ILE A 21 25.47 -1.81 14.90
CA ILE A 21 25.09 -2.19 16.28
C ILE A 21 23.64 -2.67 16.32
N ALA A 22 22.76 -2.02 15.59
CA ALA A 22 21.35 -2.36 15.52
C ALA A 22 21.13 -3.71 14.85
N PHE A 23 21.86 -4.04 13.77
CA PHE A 23 21.84 -5.37 13.17
C PHE A 23 22.30 -6.46 14.14
N TYR A 24 23.35 -6.20 14.93
CA TYR A 24 23.77 -7.15 15.98
C TYR A 24 22.68 -7.36 17.04
N LYS A 25 22.02 -6.28 17.49
CA LYS A 25 20.89 -6.36 18.42
C LYS A 25 19.69 -7.11 17.81
N LEU A 26 19.44 -6.91 16.51
CA LEU A 26 18.37 -7.58 15.78
C LEU A 26 18.60 -9.09 15.73
N ASN A 27 19.84 -9.51 15.46
CA ASN A 27 20.26 -10.91 15.52
C ASN A 27 20.00 -11.50 16.93
N LYS A 28 20.49 -10.84 17.98
CA LYS A 28 20.27 -11.33 19.35
C LYS A 28 18.77 -11.43 19.70
N ALA A 29 17.97 -10.45 19.27
CA ALA A 29 16.52 -10.48 19.45
C ALA A 29 15.88 -11.65 18.70
N TYR A 30 16.28 -11.91 17.45
CA TYR A 30 15.81 -13.03 16.65
C TYR A 30 16.08 -14.37 17.37
N SER A 31 17.32 -14.67 17.75
CA SER A 31 17.66 -15.94 18.41
C SER A 31 16.93 -16.11 19.74
N THR A 32 16.67 -15.01 20.45
CA THR A 32 15.90 -15.06 21.69
C THR A 32 14.43 -15.39 21.42
N LEU A 33 13.82 -14.75 20.42
CA LEU A 33 12.43 -15.00 20.05
C LEU A 33 12.22 -16.41 19.50
N GLU A 34 13.16 -16.94 18.71
CA GLU A 34 13.11 -18.31 18.20
C GLU A 34 13.11 -19.33 19.35
N LYS A 35 13.97 -19.14 20.35
CA LYS A 35 13.98 -19.99 21.56
C LYS A 35 12.67 -19.89 22.34
N ILE A 36 12.13 -18.68 22.52
CA ILE A 36 10.83 -18.47 23.17
C ILE A 36 9.74 -19.23 22.42
N MET A 37 9.73 -19.14 21.09
CA MET A 37 8.73 -19.82 20.26
C MET A 37 8.83 -21.34 20.38
N GLN A 38 10.02 -21.91 20.38
CA GLN A 38 10.21 -23.35 20.60
C GLN A 38 9.77 -23.80 22.00
N MET A 39 10.09 -23.02 23.04
CA MET A 39 9.65 -23.34 24.41
C MET A 39 8.13 -23.30 24.54
N GLU A 40 7.50 -22.30 23.92
CA GLU A 40 6.06 -22.15 23.91
C GLU A 40 5.36 -23.26 23.13
N GLU A 41 5.85 -23.60 21.94
CA GLU A 41 5.32 -24.70 21.12
C GLU A 41 5.33 -26.02 21.91
N ASN A 42 6.44 -26.32 22.58
CA ASN A 42 6.56 -27.49 23.43
C ASN A 42 5.59 -27.46 24.62
N TYR A 43 5.40 -26.31 25.26
CA TYR A 43 4.48 -26.13 26.37
C TYR A 43 3.02 -26.35 25.94
N LEU A 44 2.59 -25.72 24.85
CA LEU A 44 1.23 -25.81 24.32
C LEU A 44 0.94 -27.23 23.80
N LEU A 45 1.88 -27.88 23.12
CA LEU A 45 1.73 -29.29 22.71
C LEU A 45 1.60 -30.24 23.91
N LYS A 46 2.36 -29.99 24.99
CA LYS A 46 2.26 -30.76 26.23
C LYS A 46 0.89 -30.57 26.89
N ASN A 47 0.38 -29.32 26.93
CA ASN A 47 -0.96 -29.03 27.44
C ASN A 47 -2.05 -29.68 26.58
N LYS A 48 -1.99 -29.57 25.25
CA LYS A 48 -2.91 -30.25 24.33
C LYS A 48 -2.95 -31.76 24.56
N LYS A 49 -1.79 -32.40 24.70
CA LYS A 49 -1.71 -33.84 25.02
C LYS A 49 -2.33 -34.16 26.38
N LYS A 50 -2.08 -33.32 27.40
CA LYS A 50 -2.68 -33.48 28.73
C LYS A 50 -4.20 -33.33 28.71
N ASN A 51 -4.72 -32.32 28.00
CA ASN A 51 -6.15 -32.08 27.87
C ASN A 51 -6.84 -33.20 27.08
N ARG A 52 -6.22 -33.67 25.98
CA ARG A 52 -6.70 -34.87 25.24
C ARG A 52 -6.72 -36.12 26.10
N ALA A 53 -5.68 -36.34 26.91
CA ALA A 53 -5.62 -37.47 27.83
C ALA A 53 -6.70 -37.37 28.93
N ALA A 54 -6.92 -36.18 29.48
CA ALA A 54 -7.97 -35.92 30.46
C ALA A 54 -9.38 -36.09 29.87
N ALA A 55 -9.61 -35.60 28.66
CA ALA A 55 -10.86 -35.77 27.93
C ALA A 55 -11.10 -37.24 27.56
N ALA A 56 -10.07 -37.99 27.16
CA ALA A 56 -10.15 -39.43 26.91
C ALA A 56 -10.40 -40.23 28.20
N ALA A 57 -9.82 -39.81 29.34
CA ALA A 57 -10.08 -40.42 30.64
C ALA A 57 -11.49 -40.11 31.14
N SER A 58 -12.00 -38.89 30.92
CA SER A 58 -13.38 -38.49 31.21
C SER A 58 -14.39 -39.22 30.33
N LYS A 59 -14.11 -39.36 29.02
CA LYS A 59 -14.88 -40.21 28.10
C LYS A 59 -14.87 -41.68 28.52
N LYS A 60 -13.71 -42.24 28.91
CA LYS A 60 -13.65 -43.58 29.49
C LYS A 60 -14.41 -43.70 30.81
N SER A 61 -14.49 -42.65 31.62
CA SER A 61 -15.30 -42.64 32.85
C SER A 61 -16.81 -42.55 32.55
N ALA A 62 -17.21 -41.88 31.47
CA ALA A 62 -18.59 -41.82 31.00
C ALA A 62 -19.02 -43.11 30.26
N GLU A 63 -18.12 -43.70 29.46
CA GLU A 63 -18.30 -44.99 28.78
C GLU A 63 -18.22 -46.16 29.78
N ASN A 64 -17.49 -46.05 30.90
CA ASN A 64 -17.53 -47.05 31.98
C ASN A 64 -18.88 -47.08 32.73
N LEU A 65 -19.78 -46.11 32.52
CA LEU A 65 -21.18 -46.18 32.96
C LEU A 65 -22.10 -46.83 31.90
N ALA A 66 -21.61 -47.00 30.66
CA ALA A 66 -22.31 -47.64 29.56
C ALA A 66 -21.48 -48.83 29.03
N SER A 67 -21.56 -49.93 29.78
CA SER A 67 -21.22 -51.30 29.38
C SER A 67 -19.75 -51.68 29.14
N ARG A 68 -19.33 -52.65 29.97
CA ARG A 68 -18.25 -53.61 29.74
C ARG A 68 -18.48 -54.33 28.40
N THR A 69 -17.54 -54.25 27.45
CA THR A 69 -17.02 -55.39 26.65
C THR A 69 -15.94 -54.92 25.66
N SER A 70 -14.75 -55.54 25.76
CA SER A 70 -13.72 -55.86 24.72
C SER A 70 -13.30 -54.80 23.69
N SER A 71 -12.04 -54.62 23.29
CA SER A 71 -10.70 -55.09 23.68
C SER A 71 -9.69 -54.34 22.78
N LEU A 72 -8.54 -54.02 23.35
CA LEU A 72 -7.27 -53.52 22.80
C LEU A 72 -7.05 -53.47 21.26
N SER A 73 -6.60 -52.30 20.79
CA SER A 73 -5.49 -52.18 19.82
C SER A 73 -4.93 -50.75 19.85
N LEU A 74 -3.66 -50.62 20.22
CA LEU A 74 -2.84 -49.41 20.18
C LEU A 74 -1.52 -49.82 19.53
N THR A 75 -1.15 -49.15 18.44
CA THR A 75 0.16 -48.49 18.26
C THR A 75 0.22 -47.89 16.87
N GLU A 76 0.22 -46.56 16.77
CA GLU A 76 0.89 -45.86 15.67
C GLU A 76 1.83 -44.81 16.25
N SER A 77 3.11 -45.03 15.99
CA SER A 77 4.22 -44.14 16.28
C SER A 77 4.28 -43.05 15.23
N THR A 78 3.77 -41.85 15.51
CA THR A 78 3.99 -40.69 14.63
C THR A 78 5.28 -39.98 15.02
N THR A 79 6.28 -40.16 14.17
CA THR A 79 7.47 -39.32 14.01
C THR A 79 7.06 -37.85 13.83
N SER A 80 7.46 -36.99 14.77
CA SER A 80 7.15 -35.56 14.73
C SER A 80 8.16 -34.81 13.86
N THR A 81 7.70 -34.31 12.71
CA THR A 81 8.38 -33.25 11.95
C THR A 81 8.00 -31.89 12.55
N PRO A 82 8.94 -30.97 12.86
CA PRO A 82 8.61 -29.67 13.47
C PRO A 82 8.28 -28.63 12.39
N LYS A 83 6.99 -28.40 12.08
CA LYS A 83 6.52 -27.32 11.16
C LYS A 83 5.09 -26.77 11.37
N GLN A 84 4.30 -27.21 12.36
CA GLN A 84 2.92 -26.71 12.51
C GLN A 84 2.87 -25.45 13.40
N LEU A 85 2.58 -24.30 12.81
CA LEU A 85 2.18 -23.10 13.56
C LEU A 85 0.98 -23.45 14.45
N ILE A 86 1.10 -23.18 15.75
CA ILE A 86 0.00 -23.35 16.69
C ILE A 86 -1.00 -22.20 16.48
N ASN A 87 -2.20 -22.56 15.99
CA ASN A 87 -3.28 -21.65 15.63
C ASN A 87 -4.47 -21.85 16.60
N ASP A 88 -4.22 -21.67 17.90
CA ASP A 88 -5.25 -21.84 18.94
C ASP A 88 -6.00 -20.53 19.17
N ASP A 89 -7.33 -20.55 19.10
CA ASP A 89 -8.15 -19.36 19.37
C ASP A 89 -8.09 -18.95 20.86
N PRO A 90 -8.38 -17.68 21.20
CA PRO A 90 -8.28 -17.18 22.58
C PRO A 90 -9.05 -18.00 23.62
N GLU A 91 -10.17 -18.61 23.20
CA GLU A 91 -11.04 -19.45 24.04
C GLU A 91 -10.53 -20.90 24.20
N SER A 92 -9.37 -21.23 23.65
CA SER A 92 -8.80 -22.57 23.71
C SER A 92 -8.43 -22.96 25.15
N ASP A 93 -8.80 -24.19 25.53
CA ASP A 93 -8.52 -24.81 26.83
C ASP A 93 -7.01 -25.04 27.10
N VAL A 94 -6.18 -24.80 26.08
CA VAL A 94 -4.73 -24.86 26.14
C VAL A 94 -4.15 -23.71 26.96
N PHE A 95 -4.83 -22.56 26.98
CA PHE A 95 -4.44 -21.38 27.76
C PHE A 95 -5.02 -21.45 29.18
N LYS A 96 -4.16 -21.52 30.20
CA LYS A 96 -4.60 -21.69 31.59
C LYS A 96 -4.81 -20.36 32.33
N GLY A 97 -4.63 -19.23 31.65
CA GLY A 97 -4.83 -17.90 32.21
C GLY A 97 -4.16 -16.80 31.40
N ALA A 98 -4.26 -15.57 31.91
CA ALA A 98 -3.81 -14.36 31.23
C ALA A 98 -2.31 -14.36 30.86
N PHE A 99 -1.46 -15.06 31.63
CA PHE A 99 -0.03 -15.18 31.33
C PHE A 99 0.23 -16.01 30.06
N ASP A 100 -0.47 -17.13 29.89
CA ASP A 100 -0.35 -17.97 28.70
C ASP A 100 -0.81 -17.18 27.45
N ILE A 101 -1.91 -16.43 27.57
CA ILE A 101 -2.42 -15.54 26.52
C ILE A 101 -1.41 -14.44 26.18
N PHE A 102 -0.85 -13.78 27.20
CA PHE A 102 0.13 -12.71 27.01
C PHE A 102 1.40 -13.23 26.32
N THR A 103 1.93 -14.37 26.76
CA THR A 103 3.11 -14.99 26.14
C THR A 103 2.84 -15.41 24.70
N HIS A 104 1.71 -16.08 24.42
CA HIS A 104 1.37 -16.55 23.09
C HIS A 104 1.16 -15.41 22.10
N SER A 105 0.32 -14.43 22.46
CA SER A 105 0.08 -13.26 21.62
C SER A 105 1.34 -12.40 21.44
N GLY A 106 2.18 -12.27 22.48
CA GLY A 106 3.43 -11.52 22.44
C GLY A 106 4.51 -12.16 21.59
N ALA A 107 4.67 -13.48 21.65
CA ALA A 107 5.63 -14.22 20.84
C ALA A 107 5.23 -14.17 19.35
N ASN A 108 3.94 -14.41 19.05
CA ASN A 108 3.40 -14.30 17.70
C ASN A 108 3.56 -12.88 17.13
N LEU A 109 3.24 -11.84 17.90
CA LEU A 109 3.45 -10.45 17.49
C LEU A 109 4.93 -10.17 17.20
N CYS A 110 5.82 -10.41 18.17
CA CYS A 110 7.22 -9.98 18.05
C CYS A 110 7.95 -10.72 16.95
N PHE A 111 7.76 -12.05 16.86
CA PHE A 111 8.42 -12.84 15.82
C PHE A 111 7.74 -12.64 14.47
N GLY A 112 6.41 -12.55 14.42
CA GLY A 112 5.66 -12.25 13.20
C GLY A 112 6.08 -10.92 12.56
N ALA A 113 6.13 -9.85 13.36
CA ALA A 113 6.60 -8.54 12.92
C ALA A 113 8.05 -8.56 12.45
N LEU A 114 8.94 -9.28 13.15
CA LEU A 114 10.34 -9.41 12.74
C LEU A 114 10.48 -10.16 11.41
N MET A 115 9.78 -11.29 11.23
CA MET A 115 9.81 -12.07 9.99
C MET A 115 9.26 -11.26 8.81
N LEU A 116 8.17 -10.52 9.03
CA LEU A 116 7.60 -9.64 8.03
C LEU A 116 8.56 -8.51 7.67
N PHE A 117 9.11 -7.80 8.65
CA PHE A 117 10.08 -6.73 8.45
C PHE A 117 11.29 -7.20 7.64
N LEU A 118 11.89 -8.32 8.02
CA LEU A 118 13.04 -8.89 7.30
C LEU A 118 12.71 -9.28 5.85
N SER A 119 11.44 -9.60 5.55
CA SER A 119 11.00 -9.96 4.21
C SER A 119 10.83 -8.75 3.26
N ILE A 120 10.60 -7.55 3.81
CA ILE A 120 10.38 -6.32 3.03
C ILE A 120 11.64 -5.43 2.96
N VAL A 121 12.68 -5.78 3.71
CA VAL A 121 13.96 -5.07 3.68
C VAL A 121 14.60 -5.20 2.28
N PRO A 122 15.18 -4.10 1.71
CA PRO A 122 15.75 -4.14 0.36
C PRO A 122 16.87 -5.17 0.18
N PRO A 123 17.07 -5.71 -1.05
CA PRO A 123 18.00 -6.81 -1.31
C PRO A 123 19.44 -6.59 -0.81
N THR A 124 19.98 -5.37 -0.94
CA THR A 124 21.31 -5.02 -0.44
C THR A 124 21.50 -5.32 1.06
N PHE A 125 20.44 -5.11 1.84
CA PHE A 125 20.44 -5.42 3.27
C PHE A 125 20.13 -6.89 3.55
N GLN A 126 19.30 -7.54 2.72
CA GLN A 126 19.08 -8.98 2.82
C GLN A 126 20.40 -9.74 2.65
N THR A 127 21.31 -9.30 1.78
CA THR A 127 22.64 -9.92 1.65
C THR A 127 23.41 -9.87 2.96
N LEU A 128 23.48 -8.71 3.63
CA LEU A 128 24.13 -8.55 4.92
C LEU A 128 23.51 -9.43 6.01
N LEU A 129 22.18 -9.51 6.06
CA LEU A 129 21.44 -10.33 7.01
C LEU A 129 21.60 -11.83 6.73
N SER A 130 21.66 -12.22 5.46
CA SER A 130 21.79 -13.61 5.02
C SER A 130 23.15 -14.22 5.35
N ILE A 131 24.22 -13.42 5.35
CA ILE A 131 25.57 -13.84 5.77
C ILE A 131 25.56 -14.32 7.23
N VAL A 132 24.67 -13.75 8.06
CA VAL A 132 24.52 -14.11 9.47
C VAL A 132 23.43 -15.19 9.67
N GLY A 133 22.85 -15.72 8.59
CA GLY A 133 21.87 -16.82 8.62
C GLY A 133 20.40 -16.39 8.75
N PHE A 134 20.07 -15.10 8.63
CA PHE A 134 18.69 -14.61 8.77
C PHE A 134 17.99 -14.48 7.43
N ARG A 135 16.80 -15.06 7.32
CA ARG A 135 15.89 -14.85 6.18
C ARG A 135 14.51 -14.50 6.69
N GLY A 136 13.96 -13.40 6.19
CA GLY A 136 12.55 -13.09 6.39
C GLY A 136 11.66 -14.13 5.72
N ASP A 137 10.50 -14.36 6.31
CA ASP A 137 9.44 -15.22 5.78
C ASP A 137 8.14 -14.45 5.94
N ARG A 138 7.72 -13.86 4.82
CA ARG A 138 6.56 -12.99 4.75
C ARG A 138 5.28 -13.72 5.11
N GLU A 139 5.10 -14.93 4.57
CA GLU A 139 3.89 -15.72 4.78
C GLU A 139 3.78 -16.18 6.23
N ARG A 140 4.87 -16.71 6.78
CA ARG A 140 4.92 -17.08 8.20
C ARG A 140 4.68 -15.86 9.10
N GLY A 141 5.33 -14.73 8.79
CA GLY A 141 5.16 -13.49 9.55
C GLY A 141 3.71 -13.02 9.60
N LEU A 142 3.03 -13.00 8.46
CA LEU A 142 1.62 -12.61 8.37
C LEU A 142 0.70 -13.58 9.10
N ARG A 143 0.91 -14.90 8.99
CA ARG A 143 0.12 -15.90 9.74
C ARG A 143 0.22 -15.69 11.25
N MET A 144 1.42 -15.38 11.76
CA MET A 144 1.64 -15.12 13.18
C MET A 144 0.99 -13.80 13.64
N LEU A 145 1.08 -12.75 12.85
CA LEU A 145 0.40 -11.48 13.16
C LEU A 145 -1.12 -11.66 13.18
N TRP A 146 -1.66 -12.39 12.22
CA TRP A 146 -3.08 -12.76 12.16
C TRP A 146 -3.52 -13.63 13.34
N GLN A 147 -2.64 -14.47 13.86
CA GLN A 147 -2.89 -15.24 15.07
C GLN A 147 -2.90 -14.33 16.31
N ALA A 148 -1.89 -13.45 16.45
CA ALA A 148 -1.83 -12.50 17.54
C ALA A 148 -3.03 -11.53 17.57
N SER A 149 -3.54 -11.11 16.40
CA SER A 149 -4.63 -10.14 16.32
C SER A 149 -5.99 -10.65 16.81
N LYS A 150 -6.15 -11.97 16.98
CA LYS A 150 -7.35 -12.57 17.57
C LYS A 150 -7.50 -12.27 19.07
N PHE A 151 -6.40 -11.99 19.76
CA PHE A 151 -6.40 -11.85 21.22
C PHE A 151 -6.86 -10.46 21.66
N ASP A 152 -7.72 -10.43 22.68
CA ASP A 152 -8.27 -9.19 23.23
C ASP A 152 -7.31 -8.49 24.21
N ASN A 153 -6.18 -8.03 23.68
CA ASN A 153 -5.19 -7.28 24.44
C ASN A 153 -4.42 -6.28 23.54
N LEU A 154 -3.57 -5.47 24.17
CA LEU A 154 -2.75 -4.47 23.45
C LEU A 154 -1.83 -5.11 22.39
N LEU A 155 -1.35 -6.33 22.62
CA LEU A 155 -0.46 -7.01 21.67
C LEU A 155 -1.22 -7.43 20.41
N GLY A 156 -2.44 -7.93 20.55
CA GLY A 156 -3.33 -8.21 19.44
C GLY A 156 -3.73 -6.94 18.68
N ALA A 157 -3.94 -5.83 19.38
CA ALA A 157 -4.15 -4.52 18.76
C ALA A 157 -2.93 -4.08 17.92
N ILE A 158 -1.72 -4.15 18.45
CA ILE A 158 -0.50 -3.80 17.70
C ILE A 158 -0.30 -4.74 16.49
N ALA A 159 -0.63 -6.03 16.62
CA ALA A 159 -0.60 -6.97 15.50
C ALA A 159 -1.60 -6.58 14.42
N GLY A 160 -2.81 -6.18 14.82
CA GLY A 160 -3.84 -5.65 13.91
C GLY A 160 -3.37 -4.42 13.14
N LEU A 161 -2.69 -3.48 13.81
CA LEU A 161 -2.12 -2.31 13.16
C LEU A 161 -1.04 -2.70 12.15
N ALA A 162 -0.12 -3.60 12.51
CA ALA A 162 0.92 -4.08 11.60
C ALA A 162 0.35 -4.78 10.34
N LEU A 163 -0.75 -5.51 10.49
CA LEU A 163 -1.48 -6.12 9.37
C LEU A 163 -2.11 -5.06 8.46
N LEU A 164 -2.85 -4.10 9.04
CA LEU A 164 -3.48 -3.02 8.29
C LEU A 164 -2.43 -2.18 7.54
N ASP A 165 -1.34 -1.77 8.21
CA ASP A 165 -0.22 -1.08 7.58
C ASP A 165 0.38 -1.89 6.41
N TYR A 166 0.64 -3.18 6.62
CA TYR A 166 1.20 -4.03 5.56
C TYR A 166 0.27 -4.13 4.35
N TYR A 167 -1.00 -4.51 4.57
CA TYR A 167 -1.91 -4.75 3.47
C TYR A 167 -2.34 -3.44 2.80
N ASN A 168 -2.68 -2.40 3.55
CA ASN A 168 -3.12 -1.12 2.99
C ASN A 168 -1.97 -0.33 2.37
N ALA A 169 -0.79 -0.24 3.01
CA ALA A 169 0.31 0.57 2.49
C ALA A 169 1.16 -0.15 1.44
N ILE A 170 1.37 -1.47 1.55
CA ILE A 170 2.26 -2.23 0.66
C ILE A 170 1.48 -2.99 -0.41
N ILE A 171 0.49 -3.80 -0.02
CA ILE A 171 -0.23 -4.64 -0.99
C ILE A 171 -1.15 -3.81 -1.87
N ARG A 172 -2.04 -2.96 -1.32
CA ARG A 172 -2.94 -2.14 -2.16
C ARG A 172 -2.18 -1.18 -3.06
N SER A 173 -1.00 -0.72 -2.65
CA SER A 173 -0.20 0.22 -3.44
C SER A 173 0.60 -0.44 -4.57
N ALA A 174 0.56 -1.79 -4.65
CA ALA A 174 1.11 -2.60 -5.72
C ALA A 174 0.01 -3.05 -6.69
N ILE A 175 0.29 -2.97 -7.99
CA ILE A 175 -0.68 -3.34 -9.05
C ILE A 175 -0.50 -4.81 -9.45
N ILE A 176 0.75 -5.27 -9.57
CA ILE A 176 1.08 -6.66 -9.85
C ILE A 176 1.13 -7.43 -8.53
N ILE A 177 0.00 -8.02 -8.19
CA ILE A 177 -0.24 -8.78 -6.96
C ILE A 177 -0.92 -10.10 -7.27
N PRO A 178 -0.85 -11.12 -6.39
CA PRO A 178 -1.56 -12.37 -6.59
C PRO A 178 -3.06 -12.12 -6.79
N ASP A 179 -3.67 -12.86 -7.72
CA ASP A 179 -5.10 -12.75 -7.98
C ASP A 179 -5.89 -13.08 -6.70
N LEU A 180 -7.03 -12.42 -6.51
CA LEU A 180 -7.87 -12.63 -5.34
C LEU A 180 -8.28 -14.10 -5.24
N SER A 181 -7.92 -14.75 -4.14
CA SER A 181 -8.36 -16.11 -3.82
C SER A 181 -9.38 -16.06 -2.69
N GLY A 182 -10.43 -16.87 -2.78
CA GLY A 182 -11.50 -16.91 -1.76
C GLY A 182 -11.08 -17.55 -0.43
N ASP A 183 -9.90 -18.16 -0.34
CA ASP A 183 -9.39 -18.82 0.86
C ASP A 183 -8.12 -18.13 1.38
N HIS A 184 -8.32 -16.95 1.98
CA HIS A 184 -7.25 -16.15 2.58
C HIS A 184 -6.62 -16.80 3.83
N GLU A 185 -7.24 -17.84 4.40
CA GLU A 185 -6.60 -18.64 5.45
C GLU A 185 -5.47 -19.49 4.86
N LYS A 186 -5.61 -19.93 3.60
CA LYS A 186 -4.58 -20.66 2.87
C LYS A 186 -3.56 -19.76 2.18
N ASP A 187 -3.95 -18.60 1.62
CA ASP A 187 -3.00 -17.67 0.99
C ASP A 187 -3.06 -16.25 1.56
N VAL A 188 -2.18 -15.98 2.54
CA VAL A 188 -1.98 -14.66 3.15
C VAL A 188 -1.27 -13.64 2.25
N SER A 189 -0.85 -14.05 1.05
CA SER A 189 -0.15 -13.18 0.09
C SER A 189 -1.09 -12.30 -0.72
N THR A 190 -2.38 -12.64 -0.74
CA THR A 190 -3.48 -11.86 -1.33
C THR A 190 -3.95 -10.79 -0.35
N TYR A 191 -4.66 -9.76 -0.82
CA TYR A 191 -5.27 -8.75 0.05
C TYR A 191 -6.64 -9.24 0.58
N PRO A 192 -6.78 -9.49 1.90
CA PRO A 192 -7.99 -10.12 2.44
C PRO A 192 -9.02 -9.07 2.85
N VAL A 193 -9.80 -8.60 1.88
CA VAL A 193 -10.76 -7.47 2.02
C VAL A 193 -11.65 -7.62 3.26
N ASP A 194 -12.46 -8.68 3.34
CA ASP A 194 -13.43 -8.89 4.42
C ASP A 194 -12.76 -8.99 5.79
N ARG A 195 -11.60 -9.63 5.83
CA ARG A 195 -10.86 -9.86 7.06
C ARG A 195 -10.29 -8.56 7.62
N LEU A 196 -9.84 -7.65 6.75
CA LEU A 196 -9.35 -6.33 7.14
C LEU A 196 -10.49 -5.41 7.59
N HIS A 197 -11.62 -5.43 6.87
CA HIS A 197 -12.82 -4.68 7.28
C HIS A 197 -13.33 -5.15 8.65
N LYS A 198 -13.42 -6.47 8.86
CA LYS A 198 -13.79 -7.03 10.16
C LYS A 198 -12.79 -6.65 11.25
N LEU A 199 -11.49 -6.82 10.99
CA LEU A 199 -10.43 -6.43 11.93
C LEU A 199 -10.56 -4.96 12.34
N LEU A 200 -10.71 -4.05 11.36
CA LEU A 200 -10.83 -2.62 11.63
C LEU A 200 -12.11 -2.29 12.41
N LYS A 201 -13.25 -2.91 12.06
CA LYS A 201 -14.52 -2.74 12.78
C LYS A 201 -14.39 -3.19 14.24
N ASP A 202 -13.77 -4.33 14.48
CA ASP A 202 -13.51 -4.84 15.83
C ASP A 202 -12.58 -3.87 16.59
N MET A 203 -11.50 -3.40 15.97
CA MET A 203 -10.59 -2.41 16.58
C MET A 203 -11.30 -1.10 16.94
N ARG A 204 -12.13 -0.56 16.04
CA ARG A 204 -12.88 0.68 16.26
C ARG A 204 -13.94 0.53 17.35
N THR A 205 -14.51 -0.66 17.51
CA THR A 205 -15.45 -0.96 18.60
C THR A 205 -14.73 -0.98 19.94
N ARG A 206 -13.59 -1.66 20.01
CA ARG A 206 -12.80 -1.80 21.26
C ARG A 206 -12.10 -0.52 21.67
N PHE A 207 -11.62 0.26 20.71
CA PHE A 207 -10.82 1.46 20.92
C PHE A 207 -11.44 2.68 20.22
N SER A 208 -12.70 2.96 20.54
CA SER A 208 -13.53 3.98 19.86
C SER A 208 -12.98 5.41 19.86
N LYS A 209 -12.09 5.74 20.79
CA LYS A 209 -11.43 7.06 20.88
C LYS A 209 -10.05 7.11 20.20
N SER A 210 -9.57 5.98 19.67
CA SER A 210 -8.24 5.89 19.08
C SER A 210 -8.21 6.49 17.68
N GLN A 211 -7.37 7.50 17.50
CA GLN A 211 -7.15 8.16 16.21
C GLN A 211 -6.41 7.26 15.22
N LEU A 212 -5.67 6.25 15.68
CA LEU A 212 -4.98 5.30 14.80
C LEU A 212 -5.97 4.47 13.96
N TRP A 213 -7.09 4.04 14.56
CA TRP A 213 -8.10 3.26 13.81
C TRP A 213 -8.96 4.12 12.90
N LEU A 214 -9.10 5.42 13.22
CA LEU A 214 -9.72 6.38 12.31
C LEU A 214 -8.83 6.59 11.08
N LEU A 215 -7.52 6.77 11.30
CA LEU A 215 -6.51 6.85 10.23
C LEU A 215 -6.49 5.60 9.34
N GLU A 216 -6.52 4.39 9.91
CA GLU A 216 -6.58 3.17 9.10
C GLU A 216 -7.88 3.10 8.28
N GLY A 217 -8.99 3.56 8.83
CA GLY A 217 -10.25 3.67 8.09
C GLY A 217 -10.19 4.66 6.94
N SER A 218 -9.56 5.83 7.14
CA SER A 218 -9.42 6.82 6.06
C SER A 218 -8.55 6.30 4.92
N ARG A 219 -7.47 5.57 5.23
CA ARG A 219 -6.62 4.91 4.22
C ARG A 219 -7.41 3.91 3.38
N MET A 220 -8.27 3.11 4.01
CA MET A 220 -9.13 2.18 3.29
C MET A 220 -10.10 2.94 2.36
N LEU A 221 -10.78 3.97 2.87
CA LEU A 221 -11.66 4.84 2.07
C LEU A 221 -10.95 5.48 0.88
N ALA A 222 -9.72 5.97 1.07
CA ALA A 222 -8.94 6.59 0.00
C ALA A 222 -8.63 5.60 -1.13
N PHE A 223 -8.19 4.39 -0.81
CA PHE A 223 -7.95 3.37 -1.83
C PHE A 223 -9.25 2.79 -2.42
N ASP A 224 -10.38 2.93 -1.72
CA ASP A 224 -11.73 2.64 -2.22
C ASP A 224 -12.25 3.76 -3.15
N ARG A 225 -11.42 4.77 -3.45
CA ARG A 225 -11.75 5.93 -4.28
C ARG A 225 -12.86 6.80 -3.69
N ARG A 226 -12.95 6.83 -2.36
CA ARG A 226 -13.89 7.65 -1.56
C ARG A 226 -13.12 8.70 -0.79
N LEU A 227 -12.36 9.51 -1.53
CA LEU A 227 -11.47 10.51 -0.95
C LEU A 227 -12.22 11.62 -0.20
N ASP A 228 -13.46 11.92 -0.60
CA ASP A 228 -14.36 12.83 0.11
C ASP A 228 -14.59 12.39 1.55
N LEU A 229 -14.90 11.11 1.76
CA LEU A 229 -15.12 10.54 3.09
C LEU A 229 -13.82 10.33 3.85
N ALA A 230 -12.73 9.98 3.15
CA ALA A 230 -11.41 9.91 3.75
C ALA A 230 -11.02 11.28 4.34
N LEU A 231 -11.18 12.36 3.56
CA LEU A 231 -10.90 13.73 3.98
C LEU A 231 -11.79 14.22 5.11
N ASP A 232 -13.10 13.96 5.05
CA ASP A 232 -14.02 14.28 6.13
C ASP A 232 -13.58 13.60 7.43
N SER A 233 -13.28 12.30 7.36
CA SER A 233 -12.84 11.52 8.52
C SER A 233 -11.53 12.04 9.12
N LEU A 234 -10.57 12.47 8.28
CA LEU A 234 -9.28 13.00 8.74
C LEU A 234 -9.37 14.42 9.28
N THR A 235 -10.29 15.24 8.75
CA THR A 235 -10.46 16.64 9.15
C THR A 235 -11.23 16.73 10.47
N ASN A 236 -12.27 15.90 10.63
CA ASN A 236 -13.24 15.99 11.72
C ASN A 236 -13.01 14.99 12.87
N CYS A 237 -11.90 14.26 12.90
CA CYS A 237 -11.63 13.26 13.94
C CYS A 237 -11.16 13.81 15.30
N GLY A 238 -11.00 15.13 15.46
CA GLY A 238 -10.38 15.73 16.65
C GLY A 238 -8.86 15.58 16.69
N THR A 239 -8.23 16.03 17.77
CA THR A 239 -6.77 16.02 17.92
C THR A 239 -6.28 14.85 18.78
N SER A 240 -5.18 14.23 18.36
CA SER A 240 -4.51 13.23 19.19
C SER A 240 -3.60 13.89 20.22
N PRO A 241 -3.57 13.43 21.48
CA PRO A 241 -2.55 13.89 22.45
C PRO A 241 -1.15 13.40 22.09
N LEU A 242 -1.02 12.41 21.20
CA LEU A 242 0.25 11.86 20.75
C LEU A 242 0.69 12.57 19.47
N LYS A 243 1.78 13.35 19.56
CA LYS A 243 2.37 14.08 18.42
C LYS A 243 2.62 13.19 17.20
N GLN A 244 3.06 11.94 17.41
CA GLN A 244 3.35 11.00 16.32
C GLN A 244 2.09 10.58 15.57
N VAL A 245 0.97 10.39 16.29
CA VAL A 245 -0.31 10.03 15.65
C VAL A 245 -0.88 11.23 14.90
N GLU A 246 -0.75 12.43 15.47
CA GLU A 246 -1.11 13.67 14.79
C GLU A 246 -0.26 13.90 13.53
N ALA A 247 1.03 13.57 13.57
CA ALA A 247 1.93 13.64 12.44
C ALA A 247 1.51 12.68 11.31
N LEU A 248 1.11 11.45 11.64
CA LEU A 248 0.57 10.48 10.67
C LEU A 248 -0.74 10.94 10.06
N ARG A 249 -1.65 11.49 10.89
CA ARG A 249 -2.91 12.06 10.44
C ARG A 249 -2.70 13.20 9.44
N MET A 250 -1.86 14.17 9.78
CA MET A 250 -1.56 15.30 8.89
C MET A 250 -0.87 14.85 7.61
N PHE A 251 0.00 13.84 7.68
CA PHE A 251 0.62 13.25 6.50
C PHE A 251 -0.43 12.65 5.56
N GLU A 252 -1.36 11.83 6.07
CA GLU A 252 -2.43 11.26 5.23
C GLU A 252 -3.37 12.34 4.69
N LEU A 253 -3.77 13.31 5.53
CA LEU A 253 -4.62 14.43 5.10
C LEU A 253 -3.97 15.22 3.95
N SER A 254 -2.65 15.41 4.00
CA SER A 254 -1.91 16.12 2.95
C SER A 254 -1.94 15.36 1.62
N PHE A 255 -1.84 14.03 1.64
CA PHE A 255 -1.90 13.22 0.42
C PHE A 255 -3.31 13.07 -0.12
N ASP A 256 -4.30 12.80 0.73
CA ASP A 256 -5.69 12.65 0.28
C ASP A 256 -6.25 13.98 -0.27
N SER A 257 -5.81 15.12 0.28
CA SER A 257 -6.17 16.45 -0.25
C SER A 257 -5.44 16.75 -1.56
N MET A 258 -4.20 16.26 -1.74
CA MET A 258 -3.50 16.30 -3.02
C MET A 258 -4.26 15.51 -4.08
N TYR A 259 -4.71 14.29 -3.76
CA TYR A 259 -5.44 13.43 -4.70
C TYR A 259 -6.86 13.92 -5.01
N SER A 260 -7.44 14.72 -4.12
CA SER A 260 -8.74 15.38 -4.33
C SER A 260 -8.61 16.80 -4.87
N HIS A 261 -7.39 17.20 -5.27
CA HIS A 261 -7.09 18.53 -5.84
C HIS A 261 -7.51 19.71 -4.94
N GLN A 262 -7.55 19.50 -3.61
CA GLN A 262 -7.82 20.53 -2.61
C GLN A 262 -6.51 21.25 -2.23
N TYR A 263 -5.97 22.07 -3.14
CA TYR A 263 -4.60 22.58 -3.04
C TYR A 263 -4.32 23.45 -1.82
N GLU A 264 -5.27 24.28 -1.36
CA GLU A 264 -5.06 25.10 -0.16
C GLU A 264 -4.94 24.22 1.09
N LEU A 265 -5.90 23.30 1.29
CA LEU A 265 -5.87 22.32 2.37
C LEU A 265 -4.59 21.47 2.33
N CYS A 266 -4.21 21.02 1.13
CA CYS A 266 -2.99 20.25 0.90
C CYS A 266 -1.74 21.03 1.30
N ALA A 267 -1.60 22.28 0.85
CA ALA A 267 -0.46 23.12 1.20
C ALA A 267 -0.36 23.38 2.71
N GLU A 268 -1.48 23.72 3.35
CA GLU A 268 -1.54 23.98 4.79
C GLU A 268 -1.23 22.73 5.62
N SER A 269 -1.73 21.57 5.19
CA SER A 269 -1.46 20.29 5.86
C SER A 269 0.01 19.89 5.74
N PHE A 270 0.65 20.08 4.58
CA PHE A 270 2.09 19.84 4.44
C PHE A 270 2.92 20.82 5.25
N ILE A 271 2.55 22.10 5.31
CA ILE A 271 3.23 23.07 6.17
C ILE A 271 3.17 22.62 7.64
N LYS A 272 2.00 22.15 8.09
CA LYS A 272 1.85 21.62 9.45
C LYS A 272 2.68 20.35 9.70
N CYS A 273 2.92 19.53 8.68
CA CYS A 273 3.83 18.39 8.77
C CYS A 273 5.27 18.80 9.10
N ILE A 274 5.72 20.01 8.75
CA ILE A 274 7.07 20.50 9.05
C ILE A 274 7.28 20.61 10.57
N ASP A 275 6.27 21.04 11.33
CA ASP A 275 6.33 21.19 12.79
C ASP A 275 6.19 19.85 13.52
N LEU A 276 5.47 18.91 12.89
CA LEU A 276 5.16 17.61 13.46
C LEU A 276 6.26 16.57 13.22
N ASN A 277 6.97 16.68 12.09
CA ASN A 277 7.96 15.69 11.64
C ASN A 277 9.36 16.30 11.48
N SER A 278 10.37 15.53 11.87
CA SER A 278 11.78 15.87 11.63
C SER A 278 12.34 15.29 10.33
N TRP A 279 11.59 14.42 9.65
CA TRP A 279 11.96 13.79 8.38
C TRP A 279 11.17 14.41 7.23
N SER A 280 11.75 14.41 6.02
CA SER A 280 11.10 14.81 4.76
C SER A 280 10.60 16.27 4.72
N GLN A 281 11.16 17.16 5.54
CA GLN A 281 10.71 18.56 5.59
C GLN A 281 10.87 19.27 4.23
N ALA A 282 11.94 19.00 3.48
CA ALA A 282 12.14 19.55 2.14
C ALA A 282 11.01 19.14 1.17
N LEU A 283 10.56 17.88 1.25
CA LEU A 283 9.45 17.37 0.47
C LEU A 283 8.14 18.08 0.84
N TYR A 284 7.87 18.31 2.12
CA TYR A 284 6.65 19.01 2.55
C TYR A 284 6.62 20.46 2.05
N VAL A 285 7.73 21.17 2.17
CA VAL A 285 7.85 22.55 1.65
C VAL A 285 7.67 22.58 0.13
N TYR A 286 8.29 21.64 -0.59
CA TYR A 286 8.17 21.50 -2.03
C TYR A 286 6.72 21.24 -2.48
N ASN A 287 6.01 20.32 -1.81
CA ASN A 287 4.62 20.01 -2.14
C ASN A 287 3.69 21.20 -1.85
N ALA A 288 3.90 21.90 -0.73
CA ALA A 288 3.14 23.11 -0.42
C ALA A 288 3.39 24.23 -1.46
N ALA A 289 4.65 24.44 -1.87
CA ALA A 289 5.00 25.38 -2.95
C ALA A 289 4.28 25.02 -4.26
N SER A 290 4.27 23.73 -4.59
CA SER A 290 3.64 23.20 -5.81
C SER A 290 2.13 23.36 -5.80
N CYS A 291 1.47 23.19 -4.65
CA CYS A 291 0.04 23.48 -4.51
C CYS A 291 -0.28 24.97 -4.77
N TYR A 292 0.53 25.89 -4.25
CA TYR A 292 0.37 27.32 -4.55
C TYR A 292 0.68 27.66 -6.01
N LEU A 293 1.56 26.91 -6.68
CA LEU A 293 1.75 27.04 -8.13
C LEU A 293 0.48 26.67 -8.90
N VAL A 294 -0.21 25.60 -8.53
CA VAL A 294 -1.49 25.24 -9.18
C VAL A 294 -2.54 26.33 -8.96
N LEU A 295 -2.64 26.87 -7.73
CA LEU A 295 -3.55 27.99 -7.43
C LEU A 295 -3.21 29.25 -8.23
N TYR A 296 -1.91 29.53 -8.46
CA TYR A 296 -1.48 30.58 -9.37
C TYR A 296 -1.96 30.34 -10.80
N ARG A 297 -1.80 29.11 -11.33
CA ARG A 297 -2.27 28.74 -12.67
C ARG A 297 -3.80 28.85 -12.80
N LYS A 298 -4.54 28.48 -11.76
CA LYS A 298 -6.00 28.54 -11.71
C LYS A 298 -6.57 29.93 -11.44
N ALA A 299 -5.75 30.91 -11.02
CA ALA A 299 -6.20 32.29 -10.81
C ALA A 299 -6.69 32.98 -12.09
N GLY A 300 -6.26 32.51 -13.26
CA GLY A 300 -6.70 33.04 -14.56
C GLY A 300 -6.44 34.55 -14.68
N ASN A 301 -7.52 35.33 -14.84
CA ASN A 301 -7.44 36.78 -14.99
C ASN A 301 -7.45 37.56 -13.65
N ASP A 302 -7.60 36.88 -12.51
CA ASP A 302 -7.52 37.51 -11.20
C ASP A 302 -6.05 37.81 -10.85
N LYS A 303 -5.62 39.03 -11.13
CA LYS A 303 -4.25 39.49 -10.88
C LYS A 303 -3.87 39.45 -9.40
N ALA A 304 -4.80 39.80 -8.50
CA ALA A 304 -4.50 39.85 -7.07
C ALA A 304 -4.31 38.44 -6.51
N ALA A 305 -5.16 37.49 -6.92
CA ALA A 305 -4.97 36.08 -6.59
C ALA A 305 -3.68 35.53 -7.20
N ALA A 306 -3.40 35.82 -8.48
CA ALA A 306 -2.19 35.38 -9.16
C ALA A 306 -0.92 35.89 -8.44
N GLU A 307 -0.85 37.17 -8.11
CA GLU A 307 0.29 37.75 -7.38
C GLU A 307 0.47 37.11 -5.99
N LYS A 308 -0.62 36.93 -5.24
CA LYS A 308 -0.62 36.27 -3.92
C LYS A 308 -0.03 34.85 -4.02
N TRP A 309 -0.54 34.05 -4.96
CA TRP A 309 -0.14 32.65 -5.09
C TRP A 309 1.26 32.50 -5.69
N ALA A 310 1.62 33.32 -6.68
CA ALA A 310 2.95 33.36 -7.25
C ALA A 310 4.02 33.66 -6.20
N LYS A 311 3.74 34.63 -5.32
CA LYS A 311 4.63 34.97 -4.21
C LYS A 311 4.78 33.80 -3.23
N LYS A 312 3.68 33.21 -2.77
CA LYS A 312 3.72 32.05 -1.85
C LYS A 312 4.50 30.87 -2.44
N ALA A 313 4.23 30.52 -3.71
CA ALA A 313 4.93 29.43 -4.39
C ALA A 313 6.43 29.70 -4.49
N THR A 314 6.82 30.90 -4.97
CA THR A 314 8.23 31.30 -5.12
C THR A 314 8.96 31.31 -3.79
N ASP A 315 8.36 31.90 -2.74
CA ASP A 315 8.95 31.96 -1.40
C ASP A 315 9.21 30.55 -0.83
N LEU A 316 8.28 29.61 -1.01
CA LEU A 316 8.45 28.25 -0.51
C LEU A 316 9.44 27.44 -1.36
N TYR A 317 9.43 27.55 -2.69
CA TYR A 317 10.43 26.87 -3.52
C TYR A 317 11.85 27.29 -3.14
N ASN A 318 12.08 28.59 -2.91
CA ASN A 318 13.38 29.09 -2.47
C ASN A 318 13.79 28.62 -1.07
N LYS A 319 12.84 28.19 -0.23
CA LYS A 319 13.11 27.62 1.09
C LYS A 319 13.42 26.12 1.06
N VAL A 320 13.11 25.39 -0.02
CA VAL A 320 13.39 23.94 -0.10
C VAL A 320 14.84 23.59 0.27
N PRO A 321 15.87 24.33 -0.21
CA PRO A 321 17.27 24.09 0.18
C PRO A 321 17.53 24.18 1.69
N ASP A 322 16.79 25.03 2.41
CA ASP A 322 16.97 25.21 3.86
C ASP A 322 16.57 23.96 4.66
N TYR A 323 15.80 23.05 4.08
CA TYR A 323 15.29 21.85 4.73
C TYR A 323 15.94 20.56 4.26
N ALA A 324 16.61 20.57 3.11
CA ALA A 324 17.17 19.36 2.51
C ALA A 324 18.51 18.95 3.15
N GLY A 325 18.77 17.64 3.25
CA GLY A 325 20.04 17.10 3.73
C GLY A 325 20.28 17.23 5.24
N LYS A 326 19.31 17.78 5.98
CA LYS A 326 19.31 17.84 7.45
C LYS A 326 19.24 16.45 8.10
N LYS A 327 18.57 15.51 7.42
CA LYS A 327 18.47 14.11 7.81
C LYS A 327 19.16 13.24 6.78
N LYS A 328 19.86 12.21 7.27
CA LYS A 328 20.54 11.23 6.43
C LYS A 328 20.03 9.83 6.77
N PHE A 329 19.96 8.98 5.76
CA PHE A 329 19.76 7.55 5.96
C PHE A 329 21.05 6.84 5.57
N LEU A 330 21.70 6.17 6.53
CA LEU A 330 22.98 5.50 6.31
C LEU A 330 24.05 6.42 5.70
N ALA A 331 24.21 7.62 6.27
CA ALA A 331 25.09 8.68 5.78
C ALA A 331 24.78 9.23 4.36
N SER A 332 23.74 8.73 3.69
CA SER A 332 23.27 9.24 2.39
C SER A 332 22.12 10.24 2.58
N GLN A 333 22.01 11.23 1.70
CA GLN A 333 20.83 12.10 1.67
C GLN A 333 19.58 11.29 1.34
N LEU A 334 18.43 11.77 1.82
CA LEU A 334 17.16 11.13 1.52
C LEU A 334 16.86 11.23 0.01
N PRO A 335 16.37 10.14 -0.62
CA PRO A 335 15.87 10.12 -2.00
C PRO A 335 15.09 11.36 -2.42
N PHE A 336 14.08 11.73 -1.64
CA PHE A 336 13.22 12.85 -1.96
C PHE A 336 13.91 14.20 -1.75
N ASP A 337 14.87 14.33 -0.84
CA ASP A 337 15.64 15.57 -0.67
C ASP A 337 16.47 15.85 -1.93
N VAL A 338 17.17 14.82 -2.46
CA VAL A 338 17.93 14.93 -3.71
C VAL A 338 17.03 15.32 -4.86
N TYR A 339 15.88 14.63 -4.98
CA TYR A 339 14.90 14.87 -6.02
C TYR A 339 14.33 16.30 -5.98
N VAL A 340 13.83 16.78 -4.84
CA VAL A 340 13.21 18.11 -4.76
C VAL A 340 14.24 19.24 -4.93
N LEU A 341 15.46 19.05 -4.44
CA LEU A 341 16.57 19.99 -4.70
C LEU A 341 16.86 20.09 -6.20
N ARG A 342 16.99 18.95 -6.89
CA ARG A 342 17.21 18.94 -8.34
C ARG A 342 16.09 19.66 -9.08
N LYS A 343 14.82 19.41 -8.70
CA LYS A 343 13.64 20.05 -9.31
C LYS A 343 13.66 21.57 -9.12
N VAL A 344 13.90 22.06 -7.91
CA VAL A 344 13.96 23.50 -7.64
C VAL A 344 15.10 24.15 -8.42
N ASN A 345 16.28 23.52 -8.46
CA ASN A 345 17.41 24.00 -9.26
C ASN A 345 17.07 24.04 -10.77
N LYS A 346 16.37 23.01 -11.28
CA LYS A 346 15.86 22.98 -12.68
C LYS A 346 14.92 24.15 -12.94
N PHE A 347 14.00 24.45 -12.02
CA PHE A 347 13.06 25.57 -12.17
C PHE A 347 13.75 26.93 -12.15
N GLN A 348 14.72 27.13 -11.24
CA GLN A 348 15.52 28.35 -11.16
C GLN A 348 16.36 28.57 -12.43
N GLU A 349 17.02 27.52 -12.92
CA GLU A 349 17.80 27.61 -14.15
C GLU A 349 16.91 27.88 -15.38
N ARG A 350 15.73 27.25 -15.47
CA ARG A 350 14.74 27.55 -16.51
C ARG A 350 14.29 29.01 -16.45
N ALA A 351 13.98 29.52 -15.26
CA ALA A 351 13.57 30.91 -15.05
C ALA A 351 14.64 31.89 -15.54
N ARG A 352 15.90 31.65 -15.16
CA ARG A 352 17.06 32.45 -15.61
C ARG A 352 17.23 32.40 -17.12
N ARG A 353 17.18 31.21 -17.72
CA ARG A 353 17.36 31.01 -19.17
C ARG A 353 16.24 31.65 -20.00
N MET A 354 15.01 31.60 -19.50
CA MET A 354 13.82 32.11 -20.20
C MET A 354 13.56 33.60 -19.90
N GLY A 355 14.18 34.16 -18.86
CA GLY A 355 13.94 35.54 -18.44
C GLY A 355 12.53 35.76 -17.89
N VAL A 356 11.96 34.75 -17.21
CA VAL A 356 10.59 34.79 -16.65
C VAL A 356 10.62 34.53 -15.13
N PRO A 357 9.58 34.92 -14.39
CA PRO A 357 9.42 34.54 -12.99
C PRO A 357 9.49 33.02 -12.77
N LEU A 358 9.90 32.59 -11.57
CA LEU A 358 10.08 31.17 -11.26
C LEU A 358 8.81 30.34 -11.53
N VAL A 359 7.64 30.86 -11.16
CA VAL A 359 6.34 30.18 -11.37
C VAL A 359 5.97 30.00 -12.84
N ASP A 360 6.46 30.89 -13.71
CA ASP A 360 6.28 30.81 -15.18
C ASP A 360 7.26 29.86 -15.87
N ALA A 361 8.33 29.48 -15.16
CA ALA A 361 9.38 28.60 -15.66
C ALA A 361 9.11 27.12 -15.38
N VAL A 362 8.15 26.80 -14.52
CA VAL A 362 7.77 25.43 -14.20
C VAL A 362 6.94 24.84 -15.33
N GLY A 363 7.40 23.71 -15.89
CA GLY A 363 6.73 23.00 -16.98
C GLY A 363 5.61 22.09 -16.46
N VAL A 364 5.83 20.77 -16.56
CA VAL A 364 4.85 19.77 -16.07
C VAL A 364 4.49 20.06 -14.61
N ASP A 365 3.21 19.92 -14.29
CA ASP A 365 2.71 20.20 -12.95
C ASP A 365 3.39 19.31 -11.88
N PRO A 366 4.13 19.90 -10.93
CA PRO A 366 4.81 19.14 -9.89
C PRO A 366 3.87 18.42 -8.94
N VAL A 367 2.63 18.90 -8.77
CA VAL A 367 1.60 18.20 -7.98
C VAL A 367 1.21 16.91 -8.69
N GLU A 368 0.99 16.95 -10.01
CA GLU A 368 0.64 15.75 -10.80
C GLU A 368 1.78 14.74 -10.87
N GLU A 369 3.03 15.23 -10.92
CA GLU A 369 4.20 14.37 -10.76
C GLU A 369 4.22 13.69 -9.39
N MET A 370 3.92 14.42 -8.31
CA MET A 370 3.88 13.86 -6.97
C MET A 370 2.71 12.90 -6.77
N ILE A 371 1.55 13.21 -7.35
CA ILE A 371 0.37 12.32 -7.44
C ILE A 371 0.80 11.00 -8.09
N PHE A 372 1.42 11.04 -9.28
CA PHE A 372 1.91 9.84 -9.95
C PHE A 372 2.93 9.08 -9.09
N LEU A 373 3.96 9.79 -8.62
CA LEU A 373 5.02 9.23 -7.80
C LEU A 373 4.51 8.62 -6.52
N TRP A 374 3.33 9.01 -6.03
CA TRP A 374 2.68 8.46 -4.84
C TRP A 374 1.61 7.39 -5.08
N ASN A 375 1.37 6.96 -6.33
CA ASN A 375 0.24 6.13 -6.76
C ASN A 375 -1.13 6.78 -6.57
N GLY A 376 -1.21 8.11 -6.62
CA GLY A 376 -2.46 8.88 -6.51
C GLY A 376 -3.55 8.44 -7.49
N PRO A 377 -3.27 8.16 -8.79
CA PRO A 377 -4.32 7.77 -9.73
C PRO A 377 -5.12 6.53 -9.30
N LEU A 378 -4.49 5.61 -8.56
CA LEU A 378 -5.16 4.42 -8.04
C LEU A 378 -6.27 4.74 -7.01
N ARG A 379 -6.12 5.87 -6.30
CA ARG A 379 -7.02 6.35 -5.24
C ARG A 379 -8.07 7.35 -5.74
N MET A 380 -8.01 7.74 -7.01
CA MET A 380 -8.88 8.76 -7.59
C MET A 380 -10.10 8.13 -8.24
N ASP A 381 -11.24 8.82 -8.13
CA ASP A 381 -12.42 8.57 -8.95
C ASP A 381 -12.26 9.16 -10.37
N ALA A 382 -13.29 9.01 -11.21
CA ALA A 382 -13.25 9.48 -12.59
C ALA A 382 -13.09 11.01 -12.71
N ALA A 383 -13.76 11.79 -11.84
CA ALA A 383 -13.72 13.25 -11.89
C ALA A 383 -12.33 13.76 -11.46
N GLN A 384 -11.76 13.18 -10.42
CA GLN A 384 -10.41 13.50 -9.95
C GLN A 384 -9.35 13.13 -11.00
N LEU A 385 -9.52 12.00 -11.71
CA LEU A 385 -8.63 11.65 -12.83
C LEU A 385 -8.74 12.65 -13.99
N GLU A 386 -9.92 13.20 -14.25
CA GLU A 386 -10.13 14.28 -15.24
C GLU A 386 -9.48 15.59 -14.79
N ASP A 387 -9.60 15.96 -13.52
CA ASP A 387 -8.91 17.12 -12.94
C ASP A 387 -7.39 16.99 -13.08
N SER A 388 -6.83 15.81 -12.78
CA SER A 388 -5.41 15.51 -12.99
C SER A 388 -5.01 15.64 -14.47
N TRP A 389 -5.85 15.16 -15.38
CA TRP A 389 -5.61 15.29 -16.82
C TRP A 389 -5.59 16.77 -17.25
N ALA A 390 -6.52 17.57 -16.76
CA ALA A 390 -6.61 19.00 -17.06
C ALA A 390 -5.39 19.78 -16.53
N ASN A 391 -4.91 19.48 -15.32
CA ASN A 391 -3.72 20.11 -14.78
C ASN A 391 -2.47 19.80 -15.63
N LEU A 392 -2.36 18.57 -16.16
CA LEU A 392 -1.29 18.21 -17.09
C LEU A 392 -1.43 18.96 -18.43
N ALA A 393 -2.65 19.10 -18.95
CA ALA A 393 -2.94 19.79 -20.21
C ALA A 393 -2.62 21.28 -20.20
N TRP A 394 -2.53 21.92 -19.02
CA TRP A 394 -2.20 23.36 -18.88
C TRP A 394 -0.97 23.80 -19.68
N SER A 395 0.06 22.96 -19.78
CA SER A 395 1.28 23.29 -20.55
C SER A 395 1.03 23.32 -22.05
N GLU A 396 0.05 22.57 -22.54
CA GLU A 396 -0.28 22.41 -23.97
C GLU A 396 -1.34 23.40 -24.44
N GLU A 397 -2.07 24.02 -23.52
CA GLU A 397 -3.24 24.86 -23.80
C GLU A 397 -2.94 26.35 -23.70
N GLY A 398 -3.72 27.16 -24.44
CA GLY A 398 -3.53 28.61 -24.49
C GLY A 398 -2.34 29.05 -25.35
N GLU A 399 -2.39 30.30 -25.84
CA GLU A 399 -1.43 30.78 -26.84
C GLU A 399 0.02 30.83 -26.32
N VAL A 400 0.21 31.21 -25.06
CA VAL A 400 1.56 31.36 -24.48
C VAL A 400 2.16 29.99 -24.14
N ASN A 401 1.41 29.12 -23.46
CA ASN A 401 1.96 27.85 -22.99
C ASN A 401 2.18 26.89 -24.15
N SER A 402 1.25 26.78 -25.11
CA SER A 402 1.44 25.93 -26.30
C SER A 402 2.71 26.29 -27.09
N LYS A 403 3.01 27.60 -27.26
CA LYS A 403 4.25 28.07 -27.90
C LYS A 403 5.50 27.71 -27.09
N ARG A 404 5.42 27.77 -25.75
CA ARG A 404 6.52 27.33 -24.86
C ARG A 404 6.70 25.81 -24.96
N TRP A 405 5.61 25.05 -24.88
CA TRP A 405 5.60 23.59 -24.92
C TRP A 405 6.10 23.01 -26.23
N ALA A 406 5.80 23.66 -27.36
CA ALA A 406 6.35 23.29 -28.67
C ALA A 406 7.89 23.23 -28.64
N LYS A 407 8.53 24.15 -27.91
CA LYS A 407 9.99 24.24 -27.73
C LYS A 407 10.51 23.48 -26.51
N GLU A 408 9.63 22.83 -25.76
CA GLU A 408 10.00 22.18 -24.52
C GLU A 408 10.85 20.94 -24.78
N SER A 409 11.74 20.67 -23.83
CA SER A 409 12.63 19.51 -23.86
C SER A 409 11.83 18.22 -23.98
N ALA A 410 12.41 17.26 -24.69
CA ALA A 410 11.82 15.94 -24.75
C ALA A 410 11.67 15.35 -23.33
N ASP A 411 12.61 15.62 -22.42
CA ASP A 411 12.56 15.18 -21.01
C ASP A 411 11.24 15.54 -20.31
N GLU A 412 10.81 16.81 -20.38
CA GLU A 412 9.53 17.26 -19.82
C GLU A 412 8.32 16.61 -20.53
N LYS A 413 8.40 16.38 -21.85
CA LYS A 413 7.34 15.65 -22.58
C LYS A 413 7.21 14.20 -22.11
N ALA A 414 8.33 13.52 -21.83
CA ALA A 414 8.33 12.18 -21.24
C ALA A 414 7.74 12.20 -19.83
N LEU A 415 8.06 13.23 -19.04
CA LEU A 415 7.52 13.42 -17.70
C LEU A 415 5.99 13.58 -17.71
N MET A 416 5.44 14.36 -18.64
CA MET A 416 3.99 14.45 -18.81
C MET A 416 3.39 13.11 -19.27
N ALA A 417 4.06 12.44 -20.22
CA ALA A 417 3.60 11.17 -20.78
C ALA A 417 3.49 10.07 -19.71
N ILE A 418 4.43 9.99 -18.76
CA ILE A 418 4.38 8.99 -17.69
C ILE A 418 3.22 9.25 -16.72
N CYS A 419 2.95 10.51 -16.36
CA CYS A 419 1.81 10.87 -15.53
C CYS A 419 0.48 10.54 -16.22
N ARG A 420 0.34 10.91 -17.51
CA ARG A 420 -0.84 10.59 -18.33
C ARG A 420 -1.04 9.08 -18.50
N ALA A 421 0.03 8.32 -18.68
CA ALA A 421 -0.05 6.86 -18.78
C ALA A 421 -0.62 6.23 -17.49
N GLY A 422 -0.26 6.77 -16.32
CA GLY A 422 -0.85 6.37 -15.03
C GLY A 422 -2.36 6.63 -14.97
N ILE A 423 -2.83 7.77 -15.49
CA ILE A 423 -4.26 8.10 -15.57
C ILE A 423 -4.98 7.15 -16.55
N LEU A 424 -4.46 6.98 -17.77
CA LEU A 424 -5.03 6.11 -18.79
C LEU A 424 -5.14 4.65 -18.31
N ARG A 425 -4.16 4.16 -17.55
CA ARG A 425 -4.19 2.84 -16.93
C ARG A 425 -5.40 2.68 -16.01
N GLU A 426 -5.65 3.64 -15.14
CA GLU A 426 -6.78 3.60 -14.20
C GLU A 426 -8.14 3.78 -14.91
N GLN A 427 -8.15 4.47 -16.05
CA GLN A 427 -9.30 4.53 -16.97
C GLN A 427 -9.47 3.26 -17.84
N ARG A 428 -8.63 2.23 -17.66
CA ARG A 428 -8.62 0.99 -18.46
C ARG A 428 -8.29 1.18 -19.94
N LYS A 429 -7.75 2.34 -20.31
CA LYS A 429 -7.27 2.65 -21.67
C LYS A 429 -5.84 2.13 -21.87
N HIS A 430 -5.67 0.83 -21.69
CA HIS A 430 -4.36 0.19 -21.60
C HIS A 430 -3.54 0.30 -22.89
N GLU A 431 -4.17 0.17 -24.06
CA GLU A 431 -3.46 0.30 -25.34
C GLU A 431 -3.01 1.74 -25.60
N GLU A 432 -3.81 2.74 -25.22
CA GLU A 432 -3.43 4.14 -25.32
C GLU A 432 -2.25 4.46 -24.38
N ALA A 433 -2.31 3.95 -23.15
CA ALA A 433 -1.21 4.10 -22.18
C ALA A 433 0.08 3.47 -22.72
N LYS A 434 0.04 2.22 -23.20
CA LYS A 434 1.21 1.51 -23.75
C LYS A 434 1.79 2.22 -24.97
N LYS A 435 0.93 2.71 -25.88
CA LYS A 435 1.34 3.51 -27.04
C LYS A 435 2.06 4.78 -26.61
N LEU A 436 1.49 5.52 -25.67
CA LEU A 436 2.07 6.74 -25.13
C LEU A 436 3.45 6.49 -24.49
N LEU A 437 3.56 5.46 -23.65
CA LEU A 437 4.84 5.05 -23.02
C LEU A 437 5.89 4.67 -24.07
N THR A 438 5.48 3.95 -25.11
CA THR A 438 6.39 3.48 -26.16
C THR A 438 6.92 4.64 -26.99
N GLU A 439 6.02 5.46 -27.52
CA GLU A 439 6.36 6.54 -28.46
C GLU A 439 7.08 7.69 -27.77
N GLN A 440 6.66 8.07 -26.56
CA GLN A 440 7.17 9.28 -25.91
C GLN A 440 8.26 9.03 -24.87
N ILE A 441 8.54 7.77 -24.52
CA ILE A 441 9.52 7.41 -23.48
C ILE A 441 10.46 6.28 -23.95
N LEU A 442 9.95 5.08 -24.22
CA LEU A 442 10.80 3.89 -24.39
C LEU A 442 11.63 3.91 -25.67
N ASN A 443 11.06 4.39 -26.78
CA ASN A 443 11.75 4.49 -28.08
C ASN A 443 12.79 5.61 -28.14
N ARG A 444 12.93 6.39 -27.07
CA ARG A 444 13.84 7.53 -27.07
C ARG A 444 15.26 7.11 -26.75
N PRO A 445 16.25 7.79 -27.37
CA PRO A 445 17.64 7.58 -27.03
C PRO A 445 17.88 7.92 -25.56
N GLU A 446 18.89 7.28 -24.99
CA GLU A 446 19.34 7.63 -23.64
C GLU A 446 19.72 9.12 -23.57
N PRO A 447 19.43 9.78 -22.44
CA PRO A 447 19.72 11.19 -22.25
C PRO A 447 21.23 11.47 -22.37
N THR A 448 21.58 12.60 -22.97
CA THR A 448 22.95 13.10 -22.99
C THR A 448 23.19 14.05 -21.82
N LYS A 449 24.09 13.70 -20.89
CA LYS A 449 24.75 14.55 -19.86
C LYS A 449 23.99 15.81 -19.36
N ASP A 450 22.68 15.75 -19.16
CA ASP A 450 21.89 16.83 -18.56
C ASP A 450 21.76 16.57 -17.04
N PRO A 451 22.28 17.46 -16.18
CA PRO A 451 22.20 17.28 -14.72
C PRO A 451 20.75 17.33 -14.19
N TYR A 452 19.79 17.82 -14.97
CA TYR A 452 18.38 17.93 -14.60
C TYR A 452 17.48 16.87 -15.26
N HIS A 453 18.05 15.89 -15.95
CA HIS A 453 17.29 14.83 -16.60
C HIS A 453 16.50 13.97 -15.60
N GLU A 454 15.27 13.60 -15.97
CA GLU A 454 14.43 12.72 -15.17
C GLU A 454 14.81 11.23 -15.31
N ASN A 455 15.95 10.85 -14.71
CA ASN A 455 16.51 9.50 -14.78
C ASN A 455 15.56 8.37 -14.34
N TRP A 456 14.49 8.70 -13.61
CA TRP A 456 13.50 7.73 -13.12
C TRP A 456 12.40 7.43 -14.16
N VAL A 457 12.16 8.28 -15.15
CA VAL A 457 10.97 8.18 -16.02
C VAL A 457 10.99 6.95 -16.92
N LYS A 458 12.07 6.72 -17.68
CA LYS A 458 12.19 5.57 -18.59
C LYS A 458 12.13 4.20 -17.87
N PRO A 459 12.81 4.02 -16.72
CA PRO A 459 12.63 2.83 -15.91
C PRO A 459 11.18 2.63 -15.47
N ILE A 460 10.55 3.68 -14.91
CA ILE A 460 9.17 3.58 -14.47
C ILE A 460 8.19 3.37 -15.62
N ALA A 461 8.50 3.82 -16.84
CA ALA A 461 7.74 3.45 -18.03
C ALA A 461 7.75 1.94 -18.29
N HIS A 462 8.83 1.21 -18.03
CA HIS A 462 8.80 -0.26 -18.06
C HIS A 462 7.88 -0.82 -16.97
N PHE A 463 7.94 -0.28 -15.74
CA PHE A 463 7.02 -0.71 -14.69
C PHE A 463 5.55 -0.48 -15.09
N GLU A 464 5.25 0.65 -15.70
CA GLU A 464 3.90 1.00 -16.17
C GLU A 464 3.42 0.14 -17.35
N MET A 465 4.30 -0.24 -18.27
CA MET A 465 3.98 -1.23 -19.30
C MET A 465 3.57 -2.57 -18.67
N ALA A 466 4.33 -3.03 -17.66
CA ALA A 466 4.02 -4.27 -16.96
C ALA A 466 2.70 -4.19 -16.19
N ASN A 467 2.41 -3.04 -15.55
CA ASN A 467 1.14 -2.81 -14.87
C ASN A 467 -0.05 -2.86 -15.85
N ASN A 468 0.09 -2.22 -17.02
CA ASN A 468 -0.95 -2.25 -18.05
C ASN A 468 -1.18 -3.67 -18.58
N ALA A 469 -0.12 -4.40 -18.92
CA ALA A 469 -0.24 -5.79 -19.36
C ALA A 469 -0.90 -6.67 -18.28
N TRP A 470 -0.47 -6.55 -17.02
CA TRP A 470 -1.04 -7.30 -15.90
C TRP A 470 -2.55 -7.08 -15.75
N MET A 471 -3.00 -5.82 -15.84
CA MET A 471 -4.41 -5.45 -15.70
C MET A 471 -5.30 -5.92 -16.86
N GLN A 472 -4.74 -6.28 -18.01
CA GLN A 472 -5.49 -6.79 -19.16
C GLN A 472 -5.80 -8.30 -19.08
N ARG A 473 -5.31 -8.99 -18.05
CA ARG A 473 -5.63 -10.40 -17.83
C ARG A 473 -7.11 -10.62 -17.54
N SER A 474 -7.66 -11.73 -18.03
CA SER A 474 -9.06 -12.12 -17.84
C SER A 474 -9.44 -12.37 -16.38
N GLU A 475 -8.47 -12.78 -15.56
CA GLU A 475 -8.63 -13.05 -14.12
C GLU A 475 -8.32 -11.83 -13.25
N TYR A 476 -7.75 -10.76 -13.82
CA TYR A 476 -7.46 -9.56 -13.04
C TYR A 476 -8.77 -8.99 -12.51
N ARG A 477 -8.81 -8.71 -11.21
CA ARG A 477 -9.93 -8.06 -10.55
C ARG A 477 -9.43 -6.80 -9.86
N PRO A 478 -10.04 -5.63 -10.09
CA PRO A 478 -9.73 -4.45 -9.31
C PRO A 478 -10.12 -4.69 -7.84
N PHE A 479 -9.47 -3.97 -6.94
CA PHE A 479 -9.96 -3.78 -5.58
C PHE A 479 -11.15 -2.82 -5.62
N ASP A 480 -12.30 -3.27 -6.12
CA ASP A 480 -13.47 -2.42 -6.26
C ASP A 480 -14.52 -2.79 -5.19
N PRO A 481 -14.81 -1.90 -4.24
CA PRO A 481 -15.89 -2.10 -3.26
C PRO A 481 -17.29 -1.88 -3.85
N THR A 482 -17.44 -1.40 -5.10
CA THR A 482 -18.76 -1.13 -5.69
C THR A 482 -19.59 -2.39 -5.96
N GLU A 483 -18.97 -3.57 -6.09
CA GLU A 483 -19.72 -4.85 -6.12
C GLU A 483 -20.47 -5.09 -4.79
N GLU A 484 -19.99 -4.55 -3.66
CA GLU A 484 -20.66 -4.66 -2.36
C GLU A 484 -21.74 -3.60 -2.15
N VAL A 485 -21.61 -2.40 -2.71
CA VAL A 485 -22.66 -1.36 -2.59
C VAL A 485 -23.92 -1.75 -3.35
N GLU A 486 -23.81 -2.46 -4.49
CA GLU A 486 -24.99 -3.05 -5.14
C GLU A 486 -25.58 -4.21 -4.34
N GLY A 487 -24.74 -4.99 -3.64
CA GLY A 487 -25.17 -6.06 -2.74
C GLY A 487 -25.90 -5.55 -1.50
N GLU A 488 -25.40 -4.49 -0.86
CA GLU A 488 -26.03 -3.82 0.28
C GLU A 488 -27.27 -3.03 -0.14
N LYS A 489 -27.26 -2.33 -1.29
CA LYS A 489 -28.48 -1.69 -1.82
C LYS A 489 -29.56 -2.72 -2.15
N LYS A 490 -29.21 -3.88 -2.73
CA LYS A 490 -30.16 -4.99 -2.94
C LYS A 490 -30.64 -5.61 -1.64
N ALA A 491 -29.77 -5.78 -0.64
CA ALA A 491 -30.17 -6.32 0.66
C ALA A 491 -31.09 -5.37 1.45
N VAL A 492 -30.86 -4.06 1.35
CA VAL A 492 -31.71 -3.01 1.91
C VAL A 492 -33.03 -2.90 1.13
N ASP A 493 -33.00 -2.97 -0.20
CA ASP A 493 -34.22 -2.98 -1.02
C ASP A 493 -35.06 -4.25 -0.77
N GLU A 494 -34.45 -5.42 -0.63
CA GLU A 494 -35.18 -6.68 -0.31
C GLU A 494 -35.79 -6.65 1.10
N THR A 495 -35.09 -6.11 2.11
CA THR A 495 -35.68 -5.94 3.46
C THR A 495 -36.79 -4.89 3.49
N THR A 496 -36.66 -3.81 2.73
CA THR A 496 -37.69 -2.76 2.63
C THR A 496 -38.92 -3.24 1.86
N THR A 497 -38.73 -4.12 0.86
CA THR A 497 -39.82 -4.72 0.07
C THR A 497 -40.60 -5.75 0.88
N THR A 498 -39.96 -6.53 1.77
CA THR A 498 -40.67 -7.44 2.69
C THR A 498 -41.46 -6.73 3.78
N ALA A 499 -41.08 -5.51 4.19
CA ALA A 499 -41.84 -4.71 5.15
C ALA A 499 -43.03 -3.97 4.50
N ALA A 500 -42.93 -3.61 3.21
CA ALA A 500 -44.00 -2.94 2.47
C ALA A 500 -45.05 -3.90 1.86
N ALA A 501 -44.71 -5.17 1.61
CA ALA A 501 -45.62 -6.16 1.01
C ALA A 501 -46.75 -6.66 1.94
N ALA A 502 -46.78 -6.25 3.22
CA ALA A 502 -47.90 -6.53 4.12
C ALA A 502 -49.06 -5.53 4.02
N THR A 503 -48.93 -4.45 3.23
CA THR A 503 -49.96 -3.39 3.15
C THR A 503 -50.11 -2.81 1.75
N ALA A 504 -50.65 -3.57 0.79
CA ALA A 504 -51.50 -3.06 -0.31
C ALA A 504 -51.74 -4.15 -1.35
N ALA A 505 -52.94 -4.74 -1.30
CA ALA A 505 -53.53 -5.39 -2.45
C ALA A 505 -54.16 -4.33 -3.38
N THR A 506 -54.23 -4.67 -4.67
CA THR A 506 -55.06 -4.08 -5.75
C THR A 506 -54.40 -2.96 -6.58
N THR A 507 -53.88 -3.31 -7.75
CA THR A 507 -54.42 -2.96 -9.10
C THR A 507 -53.34 -3.10 -10.17
N LYS A 508 -53.69 -3.82 -11.26
CA LYS A 508 -52.91 -4.04 -12.47
C LYS A 508 -52.80 -2.75 -13.31
N THR A 509 -51.66 -2.48 -13.96
CA THR A 509 -51.51 -2.47 -15.45
C THR A 509 -50.09 -2.08 -15.90
N SER A 510 -49.75 -2.63 -17.07
CA SER A 510 -48.58 -2.48 -17.94
C SER A 510 -47.86 -1.13 -17.98
N THR A 511 -46.54 -1.11 -18.26
CA THR A 511 -45.96 -0.92 -19.61
C THR A 511 -44.44 -1.18 -19.60
N THR A 512 -43.97 -1.80 -20.69
CA THR A 512 -42.62 -2.19 -21.08
C THR A 512 -41.65 -1.05 -21.36
N ALA A 513 -40.36 -1.21 -21.00
CA ALA A 513 -39.23 -0.74 -21.82
C ALA A 513 -37.94 -1.51 -21.46
N SER A 514 -37.29 -2.00 -22.50
CA SER A 514 -36.11 -2.86 -22.54
C SER A 514 -34.82 -2.06 -22.41
N SER A 515 -33.88 -2.52 -21.58
CA SER A 515 -32.45 -2.29 -21.80
C SER A 515 -31.67 -3.57 -21.48
N ALA A 516 -31.12 -4.18 -22.54
CA ALA A 516 -30.35 -5.40 -22.47
C ALA A 516 -28.91 -5.08 -22.00
N ALA A 517 -28.62 -5.36 -20.74
CA ALA A 517 -27.25 -5.54 -20.25
C ALA A 517 -27.00 -7.05 -20.12
N SER A 518 -26.12 -7.59 -20.95
CA SER A 518 -25.74 -9.00 -20.93
C SER A 518 -24.96 -9.32 -19.64
N SER A 519 -25.62 -9.91 -18.65
CA SER A 519 -24.95 -10.44 -17.46
C SER A 519 -24.24 -11.74 -17.81
N VAL A 520 -22.91 -11.73 -17.92
CA VAL A 520 -22.12 -12.98 -17.89
C VAL A 520 -21.92 -13.35 -16.42
N ARG A 521 -22.86 -14.14 -15.90
CA ARG A 521 -22.78 -14.72 -14.55
C ARG A 521 -21.78 -15.86 -14.56
N GLY A 522 -20.52 -15.58 -14.19
CA GLY A 522 -19.49 -16.59 -14.01
C GLY A 522 -19.65 -17.31 -12.67
N SER A 523 -20.25 -18.50 -12.68
CA SER A 523 -20.26 -19.43 -11.55
C SER A 523 -18.83 -19.78 -11.13
N ILE A 524 -18.53 -19.65 -9.84
CA ILE A 524 -17.30 -20.16 -9.22
C ILE A 524 -17.42 -21.68 -9.17
N ASN A 525 -16.88 -22.35 -10.19
CA ASN A 525 -16.57 -23.77 -10.13
C ASN A 525 -15.04 -23.91 -10.07
N GLY A 526 -14.56 -24.48 -8.97
CA GLY A 526 -13.15 -24.85 -8.73
C GLY A 526 -12.70 -26.03 -9.59
N GLY A 527 -12.71 -25.85 -10.91
CA GLY A 527 -12.02 -26.70 -11.87
C GLY A 527 -11.06 -25.83 -12.67
N GLY A 528 -9.76 -26.16 -12.66
CA GLY A 528 -8.70 -25.38 -13.30
C GLY A 528 -9.02 -25.07 -14.76
N LYS A 529 -9.49 -23.85 -15.03
CA LYS A 529 -9.54 -23.33 -16.39
C LYS A 529 -8.09 -23.12 -16.82
N LYS A 530 -7.69 -23.73 -17.94
CA LYS A 530 -6.41 -23.41 -18.57
C LYS A 530 -6.40 -21.90 -18.83
N ALA A 531 -5.38 -21.21 -18.33
CA ALA A 531 -5.18 -19.79 -18.62
C ALA A 531 -5.23 -19.55 -20.14
N SER A 532 -5.93 -18.50 -20.55
CA SER A 532 -6.07 -18.17 -21.96
C SER A 532 -4.70 -17.86 -22.59
N GLU A 533 -4.57 -18.07 -23.90
CA GLU A 533 -3.34 -17.70 -24.61
C GLU A 533 -3.07 -16.19 -24.48
N ALA A 534 -4.13 -15.37 -24.43
CA ALA A 534 -4.02 -13.93 -24.18
C ALA A 534 -3.40 -13.62 -22.81
N ASP A 535 -3.84 -14.28 -21.74
CA ASP A 535 -3.27 -14.08 -20.40
C ASP A 535 -1.78 -14.45 -20.36
N ARG A 536 -1.40 -15.54 -21.04
CA ARG A 536 0.01 -15.93 -21.15
C ARG A 536 0.85 -14.86 -21.87
N ARG A 537 0.30 -14.23 -22.92
CA ARG A 537 0.97 -13.12 -23.63
C ARG A 537 1.15 -11.90 -22.74
N TYR A 538 0.10 -11.50 -22.00
CA TYR A 538 0.18 -10.38 -21.06
C TYR A 538 1.17 -10.64 -19.92
N ILE A 539 1.22 -11.87 -19.40
CA ILE A 539 2.21 -12.26 -18.38
C ILE A 539 3.63 -12.21 -18.93
N ALA A 540 3.85 -12.67 -20.17
CA ALA A 540 5.15 -12.61 -20.82
C ALA A 540 5.62 -11.17 -21.04
N GLU A 541 4.72 -10.30 -21.50
CA GLU A 541 4.97 -8.86 -21.64
C GLU A 541 5.32 -8.22 -20.29
N ALA A 542 4.51 -8.45 -19.26
CA ALA A 542 4.77 -7.94 -17.92
C ALA A 542 6.14 -8.40 -17.40
N LYS A 543 6.47 -9.68 -17.59
CA LYS A 543 7.76 -10.24 -17.20
C LYS A 543 8.93 -9.55 -17.91
N GLU A 544 8.84 -9.38 -19.23
CA GLU A 544 9.88 -8.74 -20.03
C GLU A 544 10.21 -7.35 -19.51
N HIS A 545 9.19 -6.54 -19.24
CA HIS A 545 9.35 -5.19 -18.74
C HIS A 545 9.89 -5.14 -17.30
N ILE A 546 9.42 -6.03 -16.42
CA ILE A 546 9.94 -6.15 -15.05
C ILE A 546 11.40 -6.61 -15.05
N ASP A 547 11.79 -7.53 -15.92
CA ASP A 547 13.18 -8.00 -16.05
C ASP A 547 14.12 -6.88 -16.55
N LYS A 548 13.65 -6.03 -17.47
CA LYS A 548 14.39 -4.83 -17.92
C LYS A 548 14.59 -3.85 -16.77
N LEU A 549 13.54 -3.57 -16.02
CA LEU A 549 13.57 -2.67 -14.86
C LEU A 549 14.50 -3.19 -13.75
N ALA A 550 14.47 -4.49 -13.45
CA ALA A 550 15.29 -5.10 -12.41
C ALA A 550 16.81 -5.01 -12.67
N LYS A 551 17.23 -4.79 -13.92
CA LYS A 551 18.64 -4.65 -14.32
C LYS A 551 19.13 -3.19 -14.31
N TRP A 552 18.27 -2.22 -14.05
CA TRP A 552 18.67 -0.82 -14.05
C TRP A 552 19.40 -0.46 -12.74
N HIS A 553 20.61 0.10 -12.84
CA HIS A 553 21.53 0.20 -11.71
C HIS A 553 21.44 1.48 -10.86
N ALA A 554 20.54 2.43 -11.15
CA ALA A 554 20.50 3.71 -10.45
C ALA A 554 19.10 4.33 -10.45
N TYR A 555 18.51 4.56 -9.28
CA TYR A 555 17.41 5.53 -9.15
C TYR A 555 17.57 6.37 -7.89
N GLU A 556 17.31 7.67 -8.01
CA GLU A 556 17.11 8.54 -6.86
C GLU A 556 15.93 8.06 -5.99
N LEU A 557 14.90 7.46 -6.60
CA LEU A 557 13.69 6.94 -5.92
C LEU A 557 13.71 5.42 -5.68
N HIS A 558 14.88 4.78 -5.74
CA HIS A 558 15.05 3.31 -5.77
C HIS A 558 14.32 2.58 -4.63
N ALA A 559 14.30 3.17 -3.43
CA ALA A 559 13.66 2.57 -2.26
C ALA A 559 12.15 2.37 -2.42
N ARG A 560 11.45 3.23 -3.18
CA ARG A 560 9.98 3.17 -3.33
C ARG A 560 9.53 2.10 -4.31
N PHE A 561 10.31 1.89 -5.37
CA PHE A 561 9.96 0.96 -6.45
C PHE A 561 10.59 -0.41 -6.29
N GLY A 562 11.77 -0.53 -5.67
CA GLY A 562 12.47 -1.82 -5.52
C GLY A 562 11.60 -2.94 -4.92
N MET A 563 10.84 -2.64 -3.86
CA MET A 563 9.92 -3.60 -3.25
C MET A 563 8.83 -4.05 -4.21
N LYS A 564 8.24 -3.11 -4.97
CA LYS A 564 7.21 -3.41 -5.97
C LYS A 564 7.74 -4.27 -7.11
N VAL A 565 8.99 -4.04 -7.54
CA VAL A 565 9.66 -4.87 -8.56
C VAL A 565 9.83 -6.31 -8.04
N THR A 566 10.35 -6.49 -6.83
CA THR A 566 10.52 -7.83 -6.23
C THR A 566 9.17 -8.54 -6.04
N MET A 567 8.15 -7.80 -5.60
CA MET A 567 6.78 -8.33 -5.50
C MET A 567 6.22 -8.74 -6.86
N ALA A 568 6.41 -7.92 -7.89
CA ALA A 568 5.97 -8.21 -9.26
C ALA A 568 6.64 -9.46 -9.81
N GLN A 569 7.97 -9.58 -9.67
CA GLN A 569 8.72 -10.78 -10.07
C GLN A 569 8.20 -12.04 -9.39
N THR A 570 8.01 -11.97 -8.06
CA THR A 570 7.50 -13.11 -7.27
C THR A 570 6.09 -13.50 -7.72
N THR A 571 5.24 -12.52 -7.97
CA THR A 571 3.85 -12.73 -8.38
C THR A 571 3.76 -13.35 -9.78
N ILE A 572 4.51 -12.81 -10.74
CA ILE A 572 4.60 -13.35 -12.10
C ILE A 572 5.10 -14.80 -12.09
N GLN A 573 6.16 -15.08 -11.32
CA GLN A 573 6.70 -16.44 -11.21
C GLN A 573 5.69 -17.41 -10.60
N ARG A 574 4.96 -17.00 -9.55
CA ARG A 574 3.90 -17.82 -8.94
C ARG A 574 2.80 -18.12 -9.95
N TRP A 575 2.37 -17.13 -10.73
CA TRP A 575 1.35 -17.32 -11.75
C TRP A 575 1.82 -18.32 -12.83
N GLN A 576 3.06 -18.21 -13.31
CA GLN A 576 3.63 -19.12 -14.30
C GLN A 576 3.72 -20.56 -13.78
N ASN A 577 4.08 -20.74 -12.51
CA ASN A 577 4.13 -22.07 -11.89
C ASN A 577 2.74 -22.71 -11.75
N ALA A 578 1.70 -21.90 -11.52
CA ALA A 578 0.32 -22.37 -11.43
C ALA A 578 -0.29 -22.70 -12.81
N HIS A 579 0.28 -22.15 -13.89
CA HIS A 579 -0.21 -22.31 -15.27
C HIS A 579 0.88 -22.83 -16.22
N PRO A 580 1.39 -24.06 -16.03
CA PRO A 580 2.38 -24.64 -16.92
C PRO A 580 1.85 -24.72 -18.36
N TYR A 581 2.77 -24.67 -19.32
CA TYR A 581 2.47 -24.75 -20.75
C TYR A 581 1.89 -26.11 -21.15
#